data_AF-A0A139AJ36-F1
#
_entry.id   AF-A0A139AJ36-F1
#
_cell.length_a   1.000
_cell.length_b   1.000
_cell.length_c   1.000
_cell.angle_alpha   90.00
_cell.angle_beta   90.00
_cell.angle_gamma   90.00
#
_symmetry.space_group_name_H-M   'P 1'
#
loop_
_entity.id
_entity.type
_entity.pdbx_description
1 polymer ?
#
loop_
_entity_poly.entity_id
_entity_poly.type
_entity_poly.pdbx_seq_one_letter_code
_entity_poly.pdbx_strand_id
1 'polypeptide(L)'
;MLSTFGPPPPASDPSQAALAYAFAQSAKYVDVTVSVPSTFSTKDLTVKIKETTLEVQLKGEKTYRILGTLFGKADAFESLWQVENVKNSPRKLVTIHLEKHPSNQIPWPVLIRSGLQAHLQPVATPDELLDDPTLDSHSLFLLANYYEEDHLADVKDTVRMLEEAAKRGSTYAKLRLAAAYHLGAGDAIKPDPALSHSYYLSAAEDGSAVACYAIAGSYQNPSNPDVEGAEPNFKEALRWMDRAVFGVEDLRETRPELFKDACFNAGLMCLQGGFGIGEGNPQMAMEYWKHSVALGHPQSCYNTAVLLLNGPGLLANGAGVQRNVEQAVRLFRAANMLDHTLSLPEELSQLGDKGIERLVELDRQHPETPIGDLVAQVKADVDSGVLRPATPIDRSINGHSPEKRKRRRRRDTSSSWGGTMYFAVGAVGLAVLGLWAYRRYGGPTGKLVGDGV
;
A
#
# COMPACT_ATOMS: atom_id res chain seq x y z
N MET A 1 12.61 -21.48 -0.95
CA MET A 1 12.56 -20.09 -1.44
C MET A 1 11.90 -19.28 -0.33
N LEU A 2 12.48 -18.13 0.03
CA LEU A 2 12.01 -17.32 1.16
C LEU A 2 10.65 -16.68 0.81
N SER A 3 9.57 -17.10 1.46
CA SER A 3 8.28 -16.40 1.42
C SER A 3 8.36 -15.22 2.40
N THR A 4 8.67 -14.04 1.89
CA THR A 4 8.67 -12.81 2.70
C THR A 4 7.29 -12.17 2.62
N PHE A 5 6.39 -12.52 3.53
CA PHE A 5 5.22 -11.70 3.84
C PHE A 5 5.59 -10.71 4.95
N GLY A 6 5.31 -9.42 4.73
CA GLY A 6 5.59 -8.35 5.71
C GLY A 6 4.81 -8.50 7.02
N PRO A 7 5.22 -7.76 8.08
CA PRO A 7 4.64 -7.87 9.42
C PRO A 7 3.13 -7.56 9.44
N PRO A 8 2.37 -8.24 10.31
CA PRO A 8 0.92 -8.11 10.38
C PRO A 8 0.39 -6.83 11.04
N PRO A 9 -0.86 -6.46 10.70
CA PRO A 9 -1.65 -5.47 11.42
C PRO A 9 -2.12 -5.95 12.81
N PRO A 10 -2.15 -5.08 13.83
CA PRO A 10 -2.70 -5.37 15.17
C PRO A 10 -4.14 -4.88 15.41
N ALA A 11 -4.88 -5.68 16.20
CA ALA A 11 -6.28 -5.51 16.58
C ALA A 11 -6.62 -4.21 17.35
N SER A 12 -7.85 -3.71 17.14
CA SER A 12 -8.41 -2.53 17.82
C SER A 12 -9.08 -2.81 19.18
N ASP A 13 -9.17 -4.08 19.62
CA ASP A 13 -9.65 -4.50 20.94
C ASP A 13 -8.50 -5.17 21.73
N PRO A 14 -8.12 -4.69 22.93
CA PRO A 14 -7.10 -5.32 23.76
C PRO A 14 -7.38 -6.79 24.14
N SER A 15 -8.62 -7.26 23.96
CA SER A 15 -9.03 -8.65 24.18
C SER A 15 -8.95 -9.55 22.94
N GLN A 16 -8.69 -8.98 21.76
CA GLN A 16 -8.64 -9.69 20.47
C GLN A 16 -7.32 -9.51 19.71
N ALA A 17 -6.22 -9.15 20.38
CA ALA A 17 -4.88 -9.14 19.79
C ALA A 17 -4.42 -10.58 19.50
N ALA A 18 -4.98 -11.20 18.46
CA ALA A 18 -4.63 -12.52 17.99
C ALA A 18 -3.30 -12.45 17.21
N LEU A 19 -2.25 -12.95 17.87
CA LEU A 19 -1.22 -13.83 17.30
C LEU A 19 -0.90 -13.60 15.83
N ALA A 20 -0.08 -12.61 15.52
CA ALA A 20 0.40 -12.47 14.15
C ALA A 20 1.90 -12.18 14.25
N TYR A 21 2.68 -13.21 14.06
CA TYR A 21 4.12 -13.16 13.94
C TYR A 21 4.48 -13.49 12.49
N ALA A 22 5.47 -12.81 11.90
CA ALA A 22 6.04 -13.28 10.65
C ALA A 22 7.05 -14.37 10.96
N PHE A 23 7.08 -15.43 10.14
CA PHE A 23 7.99 -16.56 10.29
C PHE A 23 8.75 -16.77 8.97
N ALA A 24 10.07 -16.75 9.05
CA ALA A 24 10.96 -17.14 7.96
C ALA A 24 11.92 -18.21 8.47
N GLN A 25 12.42 -19.08 7.59
CA GLN A 25 13.32 -20.14 8.03
C GLN A 25 14.40 -20.45 7.00
N SER A 26 15.49 -21.02 7.53
CA SER A 26 16.52 -21.70 6.76
C SER A 26 16.57 -23.19 7.16
N ALA A 27 17.56 -23.91 6.63
CA ALA A 27 17.86 -25.26 7.11
C ALA A 27 18.29 -25.28 8.59
N LYS A 28 18.87 -24.18 9.10
CA LYS A 28 19.50 -24.12 10.43
C LYS A 28 18.72 -23.31 11.45
N TYR A 29 17.94 -22.32 11.05
CA TYR A 29 17.28 -21.43 11.98
C TYR A 29 15.87 -21.06 11.52
N VAL A 30 15.14 -20.47 12.44
CA VAL A 30 13.81 -19.89 12.28
C VAL A 30 13.85 -18.46 12.82
N ASP A 31 13.49 -17.49 12.00
CA ASP A 31 13.31 -16.10 12.43
C ASP A 31 11.82 -15.81 12.62
N VAL A 32 11.48 -15.30 13.79
CA VAL A 32 10.12 -14.93 14.16
C VAL A 32 10.09 -13.43 14.45
N THR A 33 9.22 -12.69 13.78
CA THR A 33 9.11 -11.23 13.96
C THR A 33 7.74 -10.86 14.50
N VAL A 34 7.71 -10.07 15.58
CA VAL A 34 6.50 -9.57 16.24
C VAL A 34 6.54 -8.05 16.32
N SER A 35 5.45 -7.36 15.94
CA SER A 35 5.33 -5.91 16.07
C SER A 35 4.80 -5.51 17.45
N VAL A 36 5.47 -4.57 18.13
CA VAL A 36 5.10 -4.07 19.46
C VAL A 36 4.99 -2.54 19.49
N PRO A 37 4.14 -1.92 20.34
CA PRO A 37 4.05 -0.47 20.49
C PRO A 37 5.41 0.20 20.78
N SER A 38 5.70 1.34 20.15
CA SER A 38 6.93 2.10 20.43
C SER A 38 6.98 2.67 21.85
N THR A 39 5.81 2.92 22.44
CA THR A 39 5.60 3.46 23.79
C THR A 39 6.09 2.53 24.89
N PHE A 40 6.26 1.25 24.57
CA PHE A 40 6.63 0.22 25.51
C PHE A 40 8.16 0.21 25.79
N SER A 41 8.52 -0.09 27.05
CA SER A 41 9.91 -0.25 27.50
C SER A 41 10.33 -1.72 27.37
N THR A 42 11.53 -2.01 26.86
CA THR A 42 12.03 -3.39 26.68
C THR A 42 11.92 -4.27 27.94
N LYS A 43 11.91 -3.68 29.14
CA LYS A 43 11.72 -4.37 30.42
C LYS A 43 10.32 -4.97 30.62
N ASP A 44 9.34 -4.48 29.88
CA ASP A 44 7.96 -4.94 29.97
C ASP A 44 7.72 -6.16 29.03
N LEU A 45 8.70 -6.56 28.20
CA LEU A 45 8.56 -7.66 27.23
C LEU A 45 9.20 -8.90 27.82
N THR A 46 8.42 -9.97 27.82
CA THR A 46 8.88 -11.30 28.18
C THR A 46 9.02 -12.12 26.91
N VAL A 47 10.25 -12.54 26.60
CA VAL A 47 10.54 -13.56 25.58
C VAL A 47 11.21 -14.73 26.30
N LYS A 48 10.53 -15.86 26.42
CA LYS A 48 11.10 -17.10 26.98
C LYS A 48 11.25 -18.12 25.86
N ILE A 49 12.50 -18.40 25.52
CA ILE A 49 12.88 -19.43 24.56
C ILE A 49 13.31 -20.66 25.37
N LYS A 50 12.69 -21.81 25.13
CA LYS A 50 13.12 -23.11 25.64
C LYS A 50 13.27 -24.08 24.47
N GLU A 51 13.88 -25.24 24.74
CA GLU A 51 14.12 -26.27 23.72
C GLU A 51 12.85 -26.62 22.91
N THR A 52 11.69 -26.65 23.57
CA THR A 52 10.43 -27.07 22.96
C THR A 52 9.32 -26.05 23.04
N THR A 53 9.52 -24.87 23.63
CA THR A 53 8.45 -23.89 23.83
C THR A 53 8.91 -22.46 23.59
N LEU A 54 8.01 -21.63 23.07
CA LEU A 54 8.20 -20.19 22.94
C LEU A 54 7.05 -19.44 23.60
N GLU A 55 7.40 -18.43 24.40
CA GLU A 55 6.47 -17.51 25.04
C GLU A 55 6.90 -16.08 24.74
N VAL A 56 5.99 -15.27 24.22
CA VAL A 56 6.16 -13.84 23.94
C VAL A 56 4.95 -13.10 24.49
N GLN A 57 5.18 -12.21 25.45
CA GLN A 57 4.12 -11.42 26.06
C GLN A 57 4.59 -10.02 26.42
N LEU A 58 3.72 -9.03 26.21
CA LEU A 58 3.91 -7.68 26.75
C LEU A 58 3.16 -7.54 28.08
N LYS A 59 3.82 -6.96 29.07
CA LYS A 59 3.23 -6.70 30.39
C LYS A 59 2.00 -5.81 30.25
N GLY A 60 0.89 -6.26 30.82
CA GLY A 60 -0.40 -5.58 30.78
C GLY A 60 -1.35 -6.08 29.68
N GLU A 61 -0.87 -6.91 28.75
CA GLU A 61 -1.75 -7.59 27.79
C GLU A 61 -2.43 -8.80 28.41
N LYS A 62 -3.72 -8.98 28.11
CA LYS A 62 -4.50 -10.12 28.59
C LYS A 62 -4.15 -11.42 27.85
N THR A 63 -3.62 -11.30 26.64
CA THR A 63 -3.28 -12.43 25.76
C THR A 63 -1.77 -12.47 25.49
N TYR A 64 -1.26 -13.66 25.22
CA TYR A 64 0.10 -13.84 24.72
C TYR A 64 0.18 -13.42 23.26
N ARG A 65 1.30 -12.81 22.87
CA ARG A 65 1.61 -12.51 21.46
C ARG A 65 2.04 -13.77 20.71
N ILE A 66 2.79 -14.65 21.38
CA ILE A 66 3.09 -16.03 20.97
C ILE A 66 3.10 -16.89 22.22
N LEU A 67 2.43 -18.03 22.20
CA LEU A 67 2.55 -19.03 23.25
C LEU A 67 2.36 -20.41 22.64
N GLY A 68 3.33 -21.30 22.88
CA GLY A 68 3.12 -22.71 22.60
C GLY A 68 4.38 -23.54 22.49
N THR A 69 4.17 -24.81 22.11
CA THR A 69 5.24 -25.78 21.84
C THR A 69 5.77 -25.56 20.44
N LEU A 70 7.08 -25.42 20.26
CA LEU A 70 7.73 -25.27 18.96
C LEU A 70 7.59 -26.55 18.11
N PHE A 71 7.46 -26.39 16.79
CA PHE A 71 7.34 -27.51 15.85
C PHE A 71 8.51 -28.48 15.94
N GLY A 72 9.73 -27.95 15.92
CA GLY A 72 10.94 -28.69 16.21
C GLY A 72 11.56 -28.28 17.53
N LYS A 73 12.68 -28.92 17.84
CA LYS A 73 13.52 -28.52 18.97
C LYS A 73 14.35 -27.32 18.56
N ALA A 74 14.37 -26.28 19.38
CA ALA A 74 15.31 -25.17 19.26
C ALA A 74 16.50 -25.38 20.20
N ASP A 75 17.67 -24.90 19.81
CA ASP A 75 18.78 -24.70 20.74
C ASP A 75 18.54 -23.37 21.48
N ALA A 76 18.01 -23.45 22.70
CA ALA A 76 17.66 -22.27 23.48
C ALA A 76 18.90 -21.45 23.90
N PHE A 77 20.10 -22.03 23.89
CA PHE A 77 21.34 -21.33 24.23
C PHE A 77 21.87 -20.50 23.06
N GLU A 78 21.78 -21.04 21.84
CA GLU A 78 22.17 -20.33 20.60
C GLU A 78 21.07 -19.40 20.06
N SER A 79 19.84 -19.54 20.56
CA SER A 79 18.71 -18.68 20.19
C SER A 79 18.76 -17.34 20.92
N LEU A 80 18.40 -16.27 20.22
CA LEU A 80 18.45 -14.90 20.74
C LEU A 80 17.27 -14.07 20.25
N TRP A 81 17.06 -12.92 20.87
CA TRP A 81 16.05 -11.97 20.42
C TRP A 81 16.55 -10.54 20.55
N GLN A 82 16.03 -9.67 19.68
CA GLN A 82 16.38 -8.25 19.66
C GLN A 82 15.15 -7.39 19.38
N VAL A 83 15.28 -6.09 19.67
CA VAL A 83 14.24 -5.10 19.42
C VAL A 83 14.81 -3.99 18.55
N GLU A 84 14.17 -3.73 17.43
CA GLU A 84 14.56 -2.72 16.46
C GLU A 84 13.51 -1.62 16.39
N ASN A 85 13.98 -0.36 16.36
CA ASN A 85 13.10 0.77 16.09
C ASN A 85 12.86 0.87 14.59
N VAL A 86 11.61 0.98 14.19
CA VAL A 86 11.24 1.23 12.79
C VAL A 86 11.20 2.74 12.58
N LYS A 87 11.86 3.23 11.53
CA LYS A 87 11.97 4.68 11.27
C LYS A 87 10.60 5.25 10.95
N ASN A 88 10.24 6.36 11.60
CA ASN A 88 8.95 7.05 11.42
C ASN A 88 7.73 6.17 11.72
N SER A 89 7.89 5.08 12.48
CA SER A 89 6.81 4.19 12.86
C SER A 89 6.46 4.35 14.34
N PRO A 90 5.18 4.31 14.73
CA PRO A 90 4.77 4.27 16.12
C PRO A 90 5.01 2.89 16.77
N ARG A 91 5.80 2.00 16.17
CA ARG A 91 6.05 0.61 16.57
C ARG A 91 7.55 0.27 16.60
N LYS A 92 7.88 -0.84 17.27
CA LYS A 92 9.18 -1.52 17.24
C LYS A 92 8.98 -2.95 16.78
N LEU A 93 10.00 -3.55 16.16
CA LEU A 93 10.00 -4.96 15.80
C LEU A 93 10.78 -5.76 16.85
N VAL A 94 10.18 -6.85 17.33
CA VAL A 94 10.85 -7.86 18.13
C VAL A 94 11.19 -9.01 17.20
N THR A 95 12.47 -9.24 16.95
CA THR A 95 12.95 -10.37 16.13
C THR A 95 13.53 -11.43 17.05
N ILE A 96 13.03 -12.65 16.94
CA ILE A 96 13.43 -13.81 17.72
C ILE A 96 14.07 -14.79 16.74
N HIS A 97 15.38 -14.97 16.87
CA HIS A 97 16.17 -15.92 16.12
C HIS A 97 16.24 -17.23 16.89
N LEU A 98 15.61 -18.28 16.36
CA LEU A 98 15.61 -19.63 16.91
C LEU A 98 16.58 -20.50 16.12
N GLU A 99 17.70 -20.88 16.72
CA GLU A 99 18.59 -21.89 16.12
C GLU A 99 17.90 -23.27 16.25
N LYS A 100 17.75 -24.00 15.14
CA LYS A 100 17.19 -25.35 15.17
C LYS A 100 18.21 -26.29 15.82
N HIS A 101 17.73 -27.13 16.73
CA HIS A 101 18.58 -28.13 17.35
C HIS A 101 19.21 -29.04 16.27
N PRO A 102 20.51 -29.41 16.34
CA PRO A 102 21.19 -30.20 15.30
C PRO A 102 20.51 -31.53 14.97
N SER A 103 19.77 -32.10 15.93
CA SER A 103 19.00 -33.33 15.74
C SER A 103 17.69 -33.15 14.96
N ASN A 104 17.30 -31.93 14.61
CA ASN A 104 16.01 -31.63 13.97
C ASN A 104 16.10 -30.45 13.00
N GLN A 105 16.71 -30.69 11.83
CA GLN A 105 16.90 -29.69 10.76
C GLN A 105 15.85 -29.80 9.63
N ILE A 106 14.71 -30.45 9.89
CA ILE A 106 13.62 -30.47 8.91
C ILE A 106 13.02 -29.06 8.74
N PRO A 107 12.38 -28.77 7.59
CA PRO A 107 11.56 -27.57 7.46
C PRO A 107 10.44 -27.59 8.50
N TRP A 108 10.22 -26.46 9.17
CA TRP A 108 9.12 -26.28 10.12
C TRP A 108 7.92 -25.71 9.35
N PRO A 109 6.87 -26.49 9.06
CA PRO A 109 5.68 -25.99 8.35
C PRO A 109 4.91 -24.96 9.19
N VAL A 110 5.05 -25.02 10.51
CA VAL A 110 4.53 -24.03 11.47
C VAL A 110 5.59 -23.70 12.52
N LEU A 111 5.48 -22.54 13.17
CA LEU A 111 6.32 -22.23 14.33
C LEU A 111 5.88 -23.02 15.57
N ILE A 112 4.57 -23.02 15.86
CA ILE A 112 3.99 -23.62 17.06
C ILE A 112 3.20 -24.88 16.68
N ARG A 113 3.57 -26.02 17.29
CA ARG A 113 2.87 -27.32 17.20
C ARG A 113 2.06 -27.69 18.42
N SER A 114 2.07 -26.93 19.52
CA SER A 114 1.10 -27.24 20.58
C SER A 114 -0.27 -27.20 19.93
N GLY A 115 -0.95 -28.34 19.95
CA GLY A 115 -2.15 -28.57 19.17
C GLY A 115 -1.98 -29.41 17.90
N LEU A 116 -0.81 -30.00 17.73
CA LEU A 116 -0.54 -31.11 16.84
C LEU A 116 -0.18 -32.27 17.77
N GLN A 117 -1.06 -33.27 17.92
CA GLN A 117 -0.78 -34.41 18.78
C GLN A 117 0.56 -35.07 18.37
N ALA A 118 1.42 -35.35 19.35
CA ALA A 118 2.78 -35.84 19.18
C ALA A 118 2.91 -37.23 18.50
N HIS A 119 1.79 -37.83 18.07
CA HIS A 119 1.66 -39.14 17.46
C HIS A 119 1.10 -39.08 16.03
N LEU A 120 0.78 -37.89 15.52
CA LEU A 120 0.34 -37.74 14.14
C LEU A 120 1.52 -38.06 13.21
N GLN A 121 1.25 -38.95 12.25
CA GLN A 121 2.09 -39.27 11.10
C GLN A 121 2.56 -37.97 10.39
N PRO A 122 3.48 -38.00 9.41
CA PRO A 122 4.17 -36.80 8.91
C PRO A 122 3.30 -35.62 8.46
N VAL A 123 1.99 -35.79 8.31
CA VAL A 123 1.00 -34.75 8.02
C VAL A 123 -0.29 -35.11 8.78
N ALA A 124 -0.77 -34.23 9.66
CA ALA A 124 -2.09 -34.37 10.31
C ALA A 124 -3.21 -34.28 9.26
N THR A 125 -4.41 -34.81 9.51
CA THR A 125 -5.54 -34.54 8.61
C THR A 125 -6.16 -33.17 8.91
N PRO A 126 -6.78 -32.47 7.93
CA PRO A 126 -7.49 -31.22 8.18
C PRO A 126 -8.49 -31.29 9.34
N ASP A 127 -9.23 -32.40 9.48
CA ASP A 127 -10.19 -32.59 10.58
C ASP A 127 -9.52 -32.62 11.96
N GLU A 128 -8.36 -33.28 12.09
CA GLU A 128 -7.59 -33.30 13.34
C GLU A 128 -7.08 -31.91 13.73
N LEU A 129 -6.74 -31.07 12.75
CA LEU A 129 -6.27 -29.70 12.97
C LEU A 129 -7.41 -28.76 13.41
N LEU A 130 -8.60 -28.94 12.85
CA LEU A 130 -9.77 -28.11 13.13
C LEU A 130 -10.27 -28.28 14.57
N ASP A 131 -10.19 -29.50 15.11
CA ASP A 131 -10.70 -29.81 16.44
C ASP A 131 -9.71 -29.49 17.58
N ASP A 132 -8.46 -29.15 17.27
CA ASP A 132 -7.46 -28.91 18.32
C ASP A 132 -7.57 -27.48 18.89
N PRO A 133 -7.99 -27.30 20.16
CA PRO A 133 -8.18 -25.99 20.77
C PRO A 133 -6.88 -25.29 21.15
N THR A 134 -5.73 -25.98 21.06
CA THR A 134 -4.41 -25.45 21.43
C THR A 134 -3.60 -24.96 20.22
N LEU A 135 -4.04 -25.29 19.00
CA LEU A 135 -3.49 -24.76 17.76
C LEU A 135 -3.95 -23.30 17.57
N ASP A 136 -2.98 -22.39 17.48
CA ASP A 136 -3.28 -20.96 17.35
C ASP A 136 -3.80 -20.59 15.94
N SER A 137 -4.52 -19.47 15.86
CA SER A 137 -5.20 -19.03 14.64
C SER A 137 -4.24 -18.75 13.48
N HIS A 138 -3.01 -18.31 13.76
CA HIS A 138 -2.01 -18.05 12.74
C HIS A 138 -1.36 -19.34 12.26
N SER A 139 -1.03 -20.27 13.16
CA SER A 139 -0.53 -21.60 12.78
C SER A 139 -1.56 -22.35 11.94
N LEU A 140 -2.86 -22.27 12.27
CA LEU A 140 -3.92 -22.87 11.45
C LEU A 140 -4.00 -22.23 10.04
N PHE A 141 -3.84 -20.91 9.94
CA PHE A 141 -3.70 -20.22 8.64
C PHE A 141 -2.48 -20.68 7.84
N LEU A 142 -1.31 -20.80 8.49
CA LEU A 142 -0.09 -21.26 7.84
C LEU A 142 -0.21 -22.71 7.36
N LEU A 143 -0.86 -23.58 8.15
CA LEU A 143 -1.17 -24.95 7.73
C LEU A 143 -2.13 -24.95 6.55
N ALA A 144 -3.19 -24.14 6.55
CA ALA A 144 -4.09 -24.07 5.40
C ALA A 144 -3.34 -23.74 4.09
N ASN A 145 -2.39 -22.78 4.15
CA ASN A 145 -1.54 -22.46 2.99
C ASN A 145 -0.63 -23.64 2.61
N TYR A 146 0.00 -24.29 3.60
CA TYR A 146 0.89 -25.41 3.37
C TYR A 146 0.18 -26.59 2.68
N TYR A 147 -1.00 -26.97 3.15
CA TYR A 147 -1.74 -28.11 2.59
C TYR A 147 -2.24 -27.81 1.18
N GLU A 148 -2.57 -26.56 0.87
CA GLU A 148 -2.95 -26.16 -0.47
C GLU A 148 -1.75 -26.15 -1.43
N GLU A 149 -0.61 -25.58 -1.02
CA GLU A 149 0.61 -25.49 -1.82
C GLU A 149 1.16 -26.88 -2.19
N ASP A 150 1.16 -27.82 -1.25
CA ASP A 150 1.61 -29.20 -1.48
C ASP A 150 0.50 -30.12 -2.04
N HIS A 151 -0.69 -29.56 -2.38
CA HIS A 151 -1.86 -30.30 -2.86
C HIS A 151 -2.31 -31.45 -1.93
N LEU A 152 -2.09 -31.27 -0.63
CA LEU A 152 -2.43 -32.22 0.43
C LEU A 152 -3.87 -32.04 0.95
N ALA A 153 -4.50 -30.90 0.66
CA ALA A 153 -5.92 -30.65 0.92
C ALA A 153 -6.64 -30.24 -0.36
N ASP A 154 -7.94 -30.56 -0.44
CA ASP A 154 -8.78 -29.95 -1.44
C ASP A 154 -9.12 -28.49 -1.08
N VAL A 155 -9.73 -27.76 -2.01
CA VAL A 155 -10.10 -26.36 -1.78
C VAL A 155 -11.10 -26.22 -0.63
N LYS A 156 -11.96 -27.22 -0.40
CA LYS A 156 -12.98 -27.17 0.68
C LYS A 156 -12.33 -27.31 2.04
N ASP A 157 -11.39 -28.24 2.20
CA ASP A 157 -10.63 -28.40 3.44
C ASP A 157 -9.79 -27.16 3.74
N THR A 158 -9.17 -26.58 2.72
CA THR A 158 -8.45 -25.31 2.85
C THR A 158 -9.39 -24.19 3.34
N VAL A 159 -10.58 -24.07 2.76
CA VAL A 159 -11.59 -23.10 3.20
C VAL A 159 -12.01 -23.34 4.64
N ARG A 160 -12.32 -24.59 5.04
CA ARG A 160 -12.69 -24.93 6.42
C ARG A 160 -11.61 -24.52 7.41
N MET A 161 -10.35 -24.79 7.09
CA MET A 161 -9.20 -24.40 7.91
C MET A 161 -9.08 -22.88 8.02
N LEU A 162 -9.28 -22.15 6.93
CA LEU A 162 -9.27 -20.69 6.93
C LEU A 162 -10.45 -20.10 7.71
N GLU A 163 -11.66 -20.67 7.60
CA GLU A 163 -12.84 -20.24 8.36
C GLU A 163 -12.62 -20.40 9.86
N GLU A 164 -12.10 -21.55 10.28
CA GLU A 164 -11.79 -21.79 11.68
C GLU A 164 -10.63 -20.90 12.17
N ALA A 165 -9.60 -20.67 11.34
CA ALA A 165 -8.55 -19.71 11.65
C ALA A 165 -9.10 -18.27 11.81
N ALA A 166 -9.99 -17.85 10.92
CA ALA A 166 -10.64 -16.54 10.96
C ALA A 166 -11.51 -16.38 12.21
N LYS A 167 -12.28 -17.43 12.57
CA LYS A 167 -13.09 -17.50 13.79
C LYS A 167 -12.25 -17.43 15.06
N ARG A 168 -11.04 -18.00 15.04
CA ARG A 168 -10.03 -17.88 16.12
C ARG A 168 -9.25 -16.55 16.07
N GLY A 169 -9.59 -15.63 15.17
CA GLY A 169 -9.04 -14.27 15.11
C GLY A 169 -7.88 -14.07 14.14
N SER A 170 -7.59 -14.99 13.23
CA SER A 170 -6.55 -14.78 12.21
C SER A 170 -6.97 -13.75 11.16
N THR A 171 -6.42 -12.54 11.24
CA THR A 171 -6.64 -11.47 10.25
C THR A 171 -6.21 -11.87 8.85
N TYR A 172 -5.15 -12.69 8.73
CA TYR A 172 -4.71 -13.20 7.43
C TYR A 172 -5.71 -14.18 6.82
N ALA A 173 -6.31 -15.05 7.62
CA ALA A 173 -7.36 -15.95 7.15
C ALA A 173 -8.60 -15.17 6.70
N LYS A 174 -9.02 -14.15 7.47
CA LYS A 174 -10.10 -13.23 7.07
C LYS A 174 -9.82 -12.56 5.72
N LEU A 175 -8.63 -11.98 5.53
CA LEU A 175 -8.23 -11.39 4.24
C LEU A 175 -8.29 -12.38 3.08
N ARG A 176 -7.83 -13.60 3.33
CA ARG A 176 -7.77 -14.65 2.32
C ARG A 176 -9.17 -15.13 1.92
N LEU A 177 -10.05 -15.35 2.89
CA LEU A 177 -11.47 -15.65 2.65
C LEU A 177 -12.15 -14.49 1.94
N ALA A 178 -11.90 -13.24 2.34
CA ALA A 178 -12.46 -12.07 1.69
C ALA A 178 -12.12 -12.02 0.20
N ALA A 179 -10.86 -12.27 -0.16
CA ALA A 179 -10.42 -12.35 -1.55
C ALA A 179 -11.04 -13.54 -2.29
N ALA A 180 -11.12 -14.70 -1.64
CA ALA A 180 -11.71 -15.90 -2.21
C ALA A 180 -13.20 -15.73 -2.54
N TYR A 181 -13.98 -15.10 -1.65
CA TYR A 181 -15.37 -14.75 -1.91
C TYR A 181 -15.52 -13.55 -2.85
N HIS A 182 -14.50 -12.70 -3.01
CA HIS A 182 -14.55 -11.60 -3.98
C HIS A 182 -14.42 -12.10 -5.42
N LEU A 183 -13.39 -12.93 -5.69
CA LEU A 183 -13.04 -13.40 -7.02
C LEU A 183 -13.70 -14.74 -7.38
N GLY A 184 -14.12 -15.50 -6.38
CA GLY A 184 -14.34 -16.94 -6.50
C GLY A 184 -13.01 -17.71 -6.45
N ALA A 185 -13.07 -19.01 -6.17
CA ALA A 185 -11.93 -19.92 -6.20
C ALA A 185 -12.32 -21.23 -6.90
N GLY A 186 -12.18 -21.23 -8.23
CA GLY A 186 -12.63 -22.34 -9.08
C GLY A 186 -14.12 -22.66 -8.88
N ASP A 187 -14.47 -23.94 -8.94
CA ASP A 187 -15.85 -24.40 -8.71
C ASP A 187 -16.21 -24.52 -7.22
N ALA A 188 -15.23 -24.43 -6.32
CA ALA A 188 -15.40 -24.69 -4.90
C ALA A 188 -15.98 -23.48 -4.16
N ILE A 189 -15.61 -22.26 -4.56
CA ILE A 189 -16.08 -21.01 -3.97
C ILE A 189 -16.66 -20.13 -5.07
N LYS A 190 -17.97 -19.91 -5.00
CA LYS A 190 -18.62 -18.92 -5.87
C LYS A 190 -18.40 -17.52 -5.29
N PRO A 191 -18.26 -16.49 -6.14
CA PRO A 191 -18.23 -15.11 -5.67
C PRO A 191 -19.46 -14.80 -4.80
N ASP A 192 -19.22 -14.24 -3.62
CA ASP A 192 -20.21 -13.74 -2.68
C ASP A 192 -19.71 -12.36 -2.17
N PRO A 193 -20.16 -11.26 -2.80
CA PRO A 193 -19.74 -9.92 -2.43
C PRO A 193 -20.08 -9.54 -0.99
N ALA A 194 -21.18 -10.06 -0.43
CA ALA A 194 -21.61 -9.74 0.93
C ALA A 194 -20.71 -10.42 1.96
N LEU A 195 -20.40 -11.71 1.75
CA LEU A 195 -19.48 -12.45 2.60
C LEU A 195 -18.03 -11.97 2.44
N SER A 196 -17.63 -11.59 1.22
CA SER A 196 -16.34 -10.92 0.98
C SER A 196 -16.23 -9.63 1.79
N HIS A 197 -17.26 -8.78 1.74
CA HIS A 197 -17.28 -7.52 2.48
C HIS A 197 -17.23 -7.74 3.99
N SER A 198 -17.96 -8.72 4.53
CA SER A 198 -17.94 -8.99 5.98
C SER A 198 -16.56 -9.45 6.47
N TYR A 199 -15.86 -10.30 5.71
CA TYR A 199 -14.50 -10.70 6.04
C TYR A 199 -13.50 -9.55 5.90
N TYR A 200 -13.60 -8.73 4.85
CA TYR A 200 -12.77 -7.52 4.73
C TYR A 200 -13.04 -6.55 5.88
N LEU A 201 -14.29 -6.33 6.26
CA LEU A 201 -14.63 -5.42 7.35
C LEU A 201 -14.04 -5.92 8.66
N SER A 202 -14.22 -7.21 8.97
CA SER A 202 -13.63 -7.81 10.18
C SER A 202 -12.10 -7.72 10.18
N ALA A 203 -11.44 -7.94 9.04
CA ALA A 203 -9.98 -7.77 8.93
C ALA A 203 -9.54 -6.30 9.07
N ALA A 204 -10.34 -5.35 8.58
CA ALA A 204 -10.08 -3.92 8.69
C ALA A 204 -10.26 -3.44 10.14
N GLU A 205 -11.24 -3.99 10.85
CA GLU A 205 -11.43 -3.79 12.29
C GLU A 205 -10.23 -4.32 13.09
N ASP A 206 -9.68 -5.48 12.70
CA ASP A 206 -8.40 -6.00 13.23
C ASP A 206 -7.19 -5.11 12.87
N GLY A 207 -7.37 -4.04 12.09
CA GLY A 207 -6.32 -3.07 11.76
C GLY A 207 -5.56 -3.35 10.47
N SER A 208 -6.00 -4.31 9.65
CA SER A 208 -5.37 -4.61 8.35
C SER A 208 -5.43 -3.41 7.42
N ALA A 209 -4.27 -2.88 7.04
CA ALA A 209 -4.22 -1.73 6.13
C ALA A 209 -4.77 -2.10 4.75
N VAL A 210 -4.54 -3.35 4.32
CA VAL A 210 -5.06 -3.92 3.07
C VAL A 210 -6.58 -4.00 3.09
N ALA A 211 -7.14 -4.48 4.20
CA ALA A 211 -8.58 -4.57 4.36
C ALA A 211 -9.21 -3.17 4.50
N CYS A 212 -8.57 -2.26 5.24
CA CYS A 212 -8.99 -0.86 5.32
C CYS A 212 -9.05 -0.22 3.94
N TYR A 213 -8.05 -0.45 3.08
CA TYR A 213 -8.07 0.03 1.69
C TYR A 213 -9.22 -0.58 0.88
N ALA A 214 -9.47 -1.89 1.02
CA ALA A 214 -10.58 -2.56 0.33
C ALA A 214 -11.95 -2.02 0.78
N ILE A 215 -12.15 -1.83 2.09
CA ILE A 215 -13.37 -1.22 2.65
C ILE A 215 -13.52 0.23 2.21
N ALA A 216 -12.43 1.02 2.20
CA ALA A 216 -12.47 2.38 1.68
C ALA A 216 -12.96 2.41 0.22
N GLY A 217 -12.48 1.50 -0.62
CA GLY A 217 -12.93 1.33 -2.00
C GLY A 217 -14.43 1.03 -2.12
N SER A 218 -14.98 0.24 -1.20
CA SER A 218 -16.42 -0.06 -1.19
C SER A 218 -17.31 1.15 -0.85
N TYR A 219 -16.81 2.09 -0.05
CA TYR A 219 -17.49 3.36 0.21
C TYR A 219 -17.27 4.39 -0.90
N GLN A 220 -16.11 4.34 -1.57
CA GLN A 220 -15.81 5.21 -2.69
C GLN A 220 -16.63 4.86 -3.93
N ASN A 221 -16.85 3.57 -4.17
CA ASN A 221 -17.65 3.07 -5.28
C ASN A 221 -18.54 1.91 -4.80
N PRO A 222 -19.73 2.21 -4.25
CA PRO A 222 -20.63 1.20 -3.72
C PRO A 222 -21.10 0.28 -4.85
N SER A 223 -20.61 -0.96 -4.83
CA SER A 223 -20.88 -1.94 -5.88
C SER A 223 -22.18 -2.72 -5.68
N ASN A 224 -23.07 -2.28 -4.77
CA ASN A 224 -24.30 -3.02 -4.46
C ASN A 224 -25.31 -2.87 -5.62
N PRO A 225 -25.56 -3.94 -6.40
CA PRO A 225 -26.48 -3.87 -7.54
C PRO A 225 -27.94 -3.74 -7.10
N ASP A 226 -28.26 -4.08 -5.84
CA ASP A 226 -29.63 -4.08 -5.32
C ASP A 226 -30.11 -2.68 -4.89
N VAL A 227 -29.22 -1.68 -4.92
CA VAL A 227 -29.55 -0.29 -4.65
C VAL A 227 -29.15 0.55 -5.86
N GLU A 228 -30.03 0.59 -6.84
CA GLU A 228 -29.94 1.53 -7.96
C GLU A 228 -29.78 2.95 -7.40
N GLY A 229 -28.67 3.62 -7.73
CA GLY A 229 -28.36 4.96 -7.22
C GLY A 229 -27.63 5.03 -5.87
N ALA A 230 -26.97 3.97 -5.41
CA ALA A 230 -26.11 4.05 -4.22
C ALA A 230 -25.03 5.13 -4.38
N GLU A 231 -25.12 6.19 -3.58
CA GLU A 231 -24.14 7.29 -3.62
C GLU A 231 -22.84 6.92 -2.86
N PRO A 232 -21.67 7.35 -3.35
CA PRO A 232 -20.43 7.28 -2.59
C PRO A 232 -20.53 7.93 -1.20
N ASN A 233 -19.72 7.44 -0.28
CA ASN A 233 -19.54 8.03 1.05
C ASN A 233 -18.05 8.31 1.30
N PHE A 234 -17.58 9.47 0.84
CA PHE A 234 -16.17 9.85 0.97
C PHE A 234 -15.76 10.07 2.42
N LYS A 235 -16.70 10.38 3.32
CA LYS A 235 -16.41 10.52 4.74
C LYS A 235 -15.97 9.19 5.35
N GLU A 236 -16.72 8.11 5.11
CA GLU A 236 -16.33 6.78 5.58
C GLU A 236 -15.13 6.24 4.78
N ALA A 237 -15.07 6.47 3.46
CA ALA A 237 -13.93 6.06 2.65
C ALA A 237 -12.62 6.67 3.16
N LEU A 238 -12.57 7.98 3.43
CA LEU A 238 -11.38 8.63 3.98
C LEU A 238 -11.05 8.16 5.39
N ARG A 239 -12.05 7.92 6.25
CA ARG A 239 -11.82 7.34 7.58
C ARG A 239 -11.10 5.98 7.51
N TRP A 240 -11.51 5.11 6.58
CA TRP A 240 -10.84 3.83 6.36
C TRP A 240 -9.50 3.99 5.65
N MET A 241 -9.38 4.93 4.71
CA MET A 241 -8.13 5.24 4.03
C MET A 241 -7.06 5.76 5.01
N ASP A 242 -7.46 6.59 5.99
CA ASP A 242 -6.59 7.03 7.08
C ASP A 242 -6.10 5.86 7.93
N ARG A 243 -6.97 4.89 8.22
CA ARG A 243 -6.55 3.64 8.89
C ARG A 243 -5.63 2.79 8.00
N ALA A 244 -5.73 2.87 6.68
CA ALA A 244 -4.81 2.16 5.78
C ALA A 244 -3.42 2.83 5.72
N VAL A 245 -3.38 4.17 5.65
CA VAL A 245 -2.15 4.95 5.44
C VAL A 245 -1.41 5.22 6.75
N PHE A 246 -2.15 5.56 7.81
CA PHE A 246 -1.62 5.98 9.10
C PHE A 246 -2.02 5.05 10.24
N GLY A 247 -2.65 3.92 9.92
CA GLY A 247 -2.97 2.90 10.90
C GLY A 247 -1.73 2.16 11.38
N VAL A 248 -1.98 0.98 11.93
CA VAL A 248 -0.98 0.33 12.76
C VAL A 248 -0.03 -0.57 11.96
N GLU A 249 -0.51 -1.15 10.86
CA GLU A 249 0.36 -1.74 9.84
C GLU A 249 0.99 -0.61 9.03
N ASP A 250 2.32 -0.57 8.99
CA ASP A 250 3.03 0.41 8.17
C ASP A 250 3.04 -0.05 6.71
N LEU A 251 1.94 0.27 6.03
CA LEU A 251 1.73 -0.10 4.62
C LEU A 251 2.84 0.43 3.72
N ARG A 252 3.50 1.54 4.10
CA ARG A 252 4.61 2.12 3.36
C ARG A 252 5.79 1.15 3.23
N GLU A 253 6.09 0.41 4.29
CA GLU A 253 7.19 -0.56 4.31
C GLU A 253 6.73 -1.93 3.81
N THR A 254 5.54 -2.39 4.22
CA THR A 254 5.09 -3.76 3.92
C THR A 254 4.56 -3.90 2.49
N ARG A 255 3.91 -2.86 1.95
CA ARG A 255 3.28 -2.86 0.61
C ARG A 255 3.33 -1.45 -0.01
N PRO A 256 4.52 -0.96 -0.40
CA PRO A 256 4.72 0.41 -0.87
C PRO A 256 3.84 0.80 -2.06
N GLU A 257 3.49 -0.14 -2.94
CA GLU A 257 2.56 0.11 -4.06
C GLU A 257 1.15 0.44 -3.55
N LEU A 258 0.60 -0.39 -2.65
CA LEU A 258 -0.71 -0.15 -2.06
C LEU A 258 -0.75 1.14 -1.25
N PHE A 259 0.34 1.48 -0.54
CA PHE A 259 0.47 2.74 0.18
C PHE A 259 0.39 3.95 -0.77
N LYS A 260 1.08 3.88 -1.92
CA LYS A 260 1.00 4.93 -2.95
C LYS A 260 -0.42 5.08 -3.47
N ASP A 261 -1.09 3.98 -3.79
CA ASP A 261 -2.47 3.98 -4.30
C ASP A 261 -3.47 4.52 -3.28
N ALA A 262 -3.33 4.12 -2.00
CA ALA A 262 -4.14 4.63 -0.89
C ALA A 262 -4.01 6.15 -0.76
N CYS A 263 -2.78 6.67 -0.71
CA CYS A 263 -2.52 8.10 -0.66
C CYS A 263 -3.03 8.83 -1.92
N PHE A 264 -2.88 8.23 -3.09
CA PHE A 264 -3.36 8.79 -4.34
C PHE A 264 -4.89 8.94 -4.34
N ASN A 265 -5.61 7.87 -4.00
CA ASN A 265 -7.07 7.84 -3.95
C ASN A 265 -7.62 8.74 -2.84
N ALA A 266 -6.98 8.79 -1.67
CA ALA A 266 -7.31 9.75 -0.62
C ALA A 266 -7.28 11.19 -1.16
N GLY A 267 -6.18 11.55 -1.84
CA GLY A 267 -6.04 12.89 -2.39
C GLY A 267 -7.07 13.21 -3.49
N LEU A 268 -7.45 12.23 -4.31
CA LEU A 268 -8.53 12.40 -5.29
C LEU A 268 -9.87 12.68 -4.61
N MET A 269 -10.24 11.93 -3.57
CA MET A 269 -11.46 12.17 -2.81
C MET A 269 -11.46 13.56 -2.17
N CYS A 270 -10.34 13.95 -1.55
CA CYS A 270 -10.19 15.28 -0.97
C CYS A 270 -10.33 16.40 -2.01
N LEU A 271 -9.71 16.25 -3.19
CA LEU A 271 -9.79 17.27 -4.24
C LEU A 271 -11.21 17.38 -4.81
N GLN A 272 -11.89 16.24 -5.00
CA GLN A 272 -13.24 16.19 -5.54
C GLN A 272 -14.26 16.78 -4.55
N GLY A 273 -14.15 16.47 -3.26
CA GLY A 273 -15.18 16.83 -2.28
C GLY A 273 -16.50 16.08 -2.55
N GLY A 274 -17.59 16.60 -1.97
CA GLY A 274 -18.91 15.99 -1.98
C GLY A 274 -19.06 14.86 -0.96
N PHE A 275 -20.12 14.06 -1.08
CA PHE A 275 -20.25 12.75 -0.42
C PHE A 275 -19.91 12.72 1.08
N GLY A 276 -20.33 13.76 1.80
CA GLY A 276 -20.15 13.88 3.25
C GLY A 276 -18.89 14.60 3.74
N ILE A 277 -18.03 15.11 2.85
CA ILE A 277 -16.78 15.80 3.23
C ILE A 277 -16.74 17.29 2.86
N GLY A 278 -17.84 17.85 2.38
CA GLY A 278 -17.94 19.27 1.99
C GLY A 278 -17.34 19.55 0.62
N GLU A 279 -16.97 20.79 0.35
CA GLU A 279 -16.34 21.16 -0.92
C GLU A 279 -14.92 20.59 -1.04
N GLY A 280 -14.40 20.53 -2.27
CA GLY A 280 -13.05 20.06 -2.54
C GLY A 280 -11.98 20.83 -1.75
N ASN A 281 -10.99 20.09 -1.25
CA ASN A 281 -9.88 20.57 -0.43
C ASN A 281 -8.53 20.23 -1.09
N PRO A 282 -8.01 21.12 -1.95
CA PRO A 282 -6.72 20.93 -2.63
C PRO A 282 -5.53 20.81 -1.67
N GLN A 283 -5.57 21.45 -0.51
CA GLN A 283 -4.51 21.36 0.50
C GLN A 283 -4.43 19.96 1.08
N MET A 284 -5.58 19.40 1.48
CA MET A 284 -5.64 18.03 2.01
C MET A 284 -5.28 17.00 0.95
N ALA A 285 -5.70 17.23 -0.31
CA ALA A 285 -5.25 16.41 -1.44
C ALA A 285 -3.72 16.41 -1.59
N MET A 286 -3.09 17.58 -1.49
CA MET A 286 -1.63 17.71 -1.55
C MET A 286 -0.93 16.99 -0.40
N GLU A 287 -1.46 17.04 0.83
CA GLU A 287 -0.86 16.37 1.98
C GLU A 287 -0.82 14.85 1.78
N TYR A 288 -1.90 14.21 1.31
CA TYR A 288 -1.83 12.78 0.95
C TYR A 288 -0.89 12.52 -0.23
N TRP A 289 -0.96 13.32 -1.29
CA TRP A 289 -0.11 13.11 -2.46
C TRP A 289 1.38 13.30 -2.18
N LYS A 290 1.76 14.14 -1.22
CA LYS A 290 3.15 14.28 -0.76
C LYS A 290 3.75 12.93 -0.34
N HIS A 291 2.97 12.07 0.31
CA HIS A 291 3.42 10.73 0.70
C HIS A 291 3.68 9.81 -0.49
N SER A 292 2.79 9.81 -1.50
CA SER A 292 2.94 8.98 -2.70
C SER A 292 3.97 9.55 -3.68
N VAL A 293 4.12 10.87 -3.78
CA VAL A 293 5.19 11.56 -4.54
C VAL A 293 6.57 11.20 -3.98
N ALA A 294 6.72 11.15 -2.65
CA ALA A 294 7.97 10.76 -2.01
C ALA A 294 8.43 9.33 -2.35
N LEU A 295 7.52 8.49 -2.85
CA LEU A 295 7.79 7.12 -3.30
C LEU A 295 7.72 6.97 -4.83
N GLY A 296 7.65 8.07 -5.58
CA GLY A 296 7.66 8.06 -7.04
C GLY A 296 6.35 7.58 -7.67
N HIS A 297 5.18 7.96 -7.12
CA HIS A 297 3.90 7.71 -7.78
C HIS A 297 3.67 8.70 -8.95
N PRO A 298 3.56 8.25 -10.21
CA PRO A 298 3.54 9.13 -11.39
C PRO A 298 2.35 10.09 -11.40
N GLN A 299 1.15 9.59 -11.16
CA GLN A 299 -0.09 10.38 -11.20
C GLN A 299 -0.18 11.35 -10.04
N SER A 300 0.39 11.01 -8.87
CA SER A 300 0.47 11.97 -7.74
C SER A 300 1.44 13.11 -8.05
N CYS A 301 2.58 12.81 -8.70
CA CYS A 301 3.49 13.85 -9.18
C CYS A 301 2.77 14.79 -10.15
N TYR A 302 2.07 14.22 -11.14
CA TYR A 302 1.32 15.00 -12.13
C TYR A 302 0.23 15.85 -11.47
N ASN A 303 -0.61 15.27 -10.62
CA ASN A 303 -1.69 16.01 -9.98
C ASN A 303 -1.18 17.10 -9.02
N THR A 304 -0.13 16.82 -8.26
CA THR A 304 0.52 17.82 -7.40
C THR A 304 1.10 18.96 -8.24
N ALA A 305 1.67 18.66 -9.42
CA ALA A 305 2.13 19.67 -10.36
C ALA A 305 0.98 20.55 -10.87
N VAL A 306 -0.17 19.95 -11.20
CA VAL A 306 -1.37 20.69 -11.62
C VAL A 306 -1.87 21.62 -10.50
N LEU A 307 -1.90 21.15 -9.24
CA LEU A 307 -2.28 22.02 -8.11
C LEU A 307 -1.34 23.22 -7.99
N LEU A 308 -0.02 22.97 -8.01
CA LEU A 308 1.00 24.02 -7.87
C LEU A 308 1.04 24.97 -9.08
N LEU A 309 0.69 24.52 -10.28
CA LEU A 309 0.66 25.37 -11.47
C LEU A 309 -0.52 26.34 -11.44
N ASN A 310 -1.70 25.85 -11.07
CA ASN A 310 -2.93 26.65 -11.07
C ASN A 310 -3.00 27.59 -9.87
N GLY A 311 -2.49 27.17 -8.72
CA GLY A 311 -2.41 28.04 -7.55
C GLY A 311 -3.75 28.25 -6.84
N PRO A 312 -3.93 29.39 -6.15
CA PRO A 312 -5.20 29.78 -5.53
C PRO A 312 -6.30 29.96 -6.59
N GLY A 313 -7.55 29.65 -6.25
CA GLY A 313 -8.67 29.77 -7.21
C GLY A 313 -8.77 28.64 -8.22
N LEU A 314 -8.04 27.53 -8.02
CA LEU A 314 -8.22 26.30 -8.79
C LEU A 314 -9.68 25.82 -8.77
N LEU A 315 -10.32 25.92 -7.61
CA LEU A 315 -11.73 25.60 -7.42
C LEU A 315 -12.56 26.88 -7.47
N ALA A 316 -13.83 26.76 -7.91
CA ALA A 316 -14.74 27.90 -8.07
C ALA A 316 -15.01 28.67 -6.76
N ASN A 317 -14.82 28.03 -5.60
CA ASN A 317 -14.91 28.63 -4.27
C ASN A 317 -13.64 29.42 -3.86
N GLY A 318 -12.65 29.55 -4.75
CA GLY A 318 -11.37 30.21 -4.45
C GLY A 318 -10.31 29.29 -3.84
N ALA A 319 -10.65 28.04 -3.50
CA ALA A 319 -9.70 27.11 -2.91
C ALA A 319 -8.65 26.65 -3.94
N GLY A 320 -7.45 26.39 -3.43
CA GLY A 320 -6.27 26.08 -4.23
C GLY A 320 -5.05 26.11 -3.34
N VAL A 321 -3.88 25.93 -3.91
CA VAL A 321 -2.61 25.88 -3.15
C VAL A 321 -1.72 27.04 -3.57
N GLN A 322 -0.68 27.38 -2.81
CA GLN A 322 0.21 28.44 -3.27
C GLN A 322 0.85 28.05 -4.60
N ARG A 323 0.77 28.95 -5.60
CA ARG A 323 1.34 28.70 -6.92
C ARG A 323 2.85 28.56 -6.83
N ASN A 324 3.41 27.58 -7.54
CA ASN A 324 4.85 27.37 -7.69
C ASN A 324 5.14 26.70 -9.04
N VAL A 325 5.37 27.52 -10.08
CA VAL A 325 5.60 27.04 -11.45
C VAL A 325 6.87 26.19 -11.53
N GLU A 326 7.94 26.58 -10.83
CA GLU A 326 9.21 25.85 -10.86
C GLU A 326 9.04 24.42 -10.33
N GLN A 327 8.39 24.27 -9.17
CA GLN A 327 8.13 22.96 -8.59
C GLN A 327 7.14 22.16 -9.43
N ALA A 328 6.11 22.79 -10.00
CA ALA A 328 5.17 22.14 -10.90
C ALA A 328 5.88 21.52 -12.12
N VAL A 329 6.74 22.28 -12.81
CA VAL A 329 7.52 21.78 -13.95
C VAL A 329 8.43 20.62 -13.55
N ARG A 330 9.11 20.71 -12.39
CA ARG A 330 9.93 19.60 -11.88
C ARG A 330 9.11 18.34 -11.66
N LEU A 331 7.90 18.47 -11.10
CA LEU A 331 7.01 17.34 -10.85
C LEU A 331 6.39 16.77 -12.15
N PHE A 332 6.05 17.59 -13.14
CA PHE A 332 5.64 17.12 -14.46
C PHE A 332 6.76 16.30 -15.14
N ARG A 333 8.00 16.80 -15.10
CA ARG A 333 9.16 16.06 -15.62
C ARG A 333 9.39 14.75 -14.85
N ALA A 334 9.24 14.75 -13.53
CA ALA A 334 9.33 13.55 -12.71
C ALA A 334 8.23 12.53 -13.06
N ALA A 335 6.97 12.99 -13.24
CA ALA A 335 5.88 12.15 -13.70
C ALA A 335 6.20 11.53 -15.06
N ASN A 336 6.70 12.31 -16.03
CA ASN A 336 7.06 11.81 -17.35
C ASN A 336 8.21 10.78 -17.34
N MET A 337 9.17 10.91 -16.40
CA MET A 337 10.24 9.92 -16.25
C MET A 337 9.73 8.58 -15.68
N LEU A 338 8.68 8.63 -14.85
CA LEU A 338 8.06 7.45 -14.24
C LEU A 338 7.04 6.79 -15.18
N ASP A 339 6.28 7.61 -15.91
CA ASP A 339 5.29 7.22 -16.90
C ASP A 339 5.32 8.21 -18.07
N HIS A 340 5.83 7.76 -19.22
CA HIS A 340 5.99 8.60 -20.41
C HIS A 340 4.67 9.12 -20.99
N THR A 341 3.52 8.56 -20.60
CA THR A 341 2.20 9.07 -21.01
C THR A 341 1.83 10.36 -20.27
N LEU A 342 2.43 10.64 -19.12
CA LEU A 342 2.23 11.85 -18.33
C LEU A 342 3.25 12.91 -18.74
N SER A 343 3.10 13.49 -19.92
CA SER A 343 3.99 14.56 -20.42
C SER A 343 3.72 15.91 -19.74
N LEU A 344 4.58 16.90 -19.99
CA LEU A 344 4.19 18.28 -19.70
C LEU A 344 2.89 18.62 -20.46
N PRO A 345 2.01 19.45 -19.87
CA PRO A 345 0.89 20.01 -20.60
C PRO A 345 1.36 20.72 -21.87
N GLU A 346 0.55 20.66 -22.94
CA GLU A 346 0.93 21.11 -24.28
C GLU A 346 1.38 22.57 -24.29
N GLU A 347 0.67 23.41 -23.55
CA GLU A 347 0.89 24.84 -23.40
C GLU A 347 2.26 25.16 -22.81
N LEU A 348 2.75 24.34 -21.88
CA LEU A 348 4.10 24.45 -21.33
C LEU A 348 5.13 23.81 -22.26
N SER A 349 4.76 22.73 -22.94
CA SER A 349 5.65 22.04 -23.89
C SER A 349 6.02 22.94 -25.08
N GLN A 350 5.09 23.76 -25.57
CA GLN A 350 5.31 24.68 -26.69
C GLN A 350 6.31 25.80 -26.36
N LEU A 351 6.53 26.12 -25.08
CA LEU A 351 7.46 27.18 -24.66
C LEU A 351 8.94 26.76 -24.79
N GLY A 352 9.21 25.45 -24.78
CA GLY A 352 10.56 24.90 -24.65
C GLY A 352 11.25 25.30 -23.33
N ASP A 353 12.48 24.83 -23.12
CA ASP A 353 13.16 25.01 -21.83
C ASP A 353 13.39 26.49 -21.47
N LYS A 354 13.73 27.34 -22.44
CA LYS A 354 13.96 28.78 -22.22
C LYS A 354 12.67 29.55 -21.93
N GLY A 355 11.59 29.19 -22.62
CA GLY A 355 10.28 29.78 -22.31
C GLY A 355 9.83 29.38 -20.92
N ILE A 356 10.04 28.12 -20.51
CA ILE A 356 9.77 27.67 -19.14
C ILE A 356 10.62 28.45 -18.11
N GLU A 357 11.92 28.66 -18.35
CA GLU A 357 12.76 29.48 -17.47
C GLU A 357 12.23 30.91 -17.34
N ARG A 358 11.83 31.52 -18.45
CA ARG A 358 11.22 32.86 -18.47
C ARG A 358 9.88 32.88 -17.73
N LEU A 359 9.06 31.86 -17.89
CA LEU A 359 7.78 31.72 -17.20
C LEU A 359 7.97 31.67 -15.68
N VAL A 360 8.96 30.90 -15.20
CA VAL A 360 9.30 30.82 -13.78
C VAL A 360 9.76 32.18 -13.24
N GLU A 361 10.54 32.93 -14.02
CA GLU A 361 10.97 34.27 -13.63
C GLU A 361 9.79 35.25 -13.55
N LEU A 362 8.93 35.26 -14.56
CA LEU A 362 7.74 36.11 -14.60
C LEU A 362 6.76 35.78 -13.46
N ASP A 363 6.54 34.50 -13.17
CA ASP A 363 5.71 34.06 -12.05
C ASP A 363 6.24 34.59 -10.70
N ARG A 364 7.56 34.61 -10.53
CA ARG A 364 8.20 35.17 -9.33
C ARG A 364 8.06 36.69 -9.23
N GLN A 365 8.05 37.39 -10.36
CA GLN A 365 7.90 38.85 -10.43
C GLN A 365 6.44 39.28 -10.27
N HIS A 366 5.51 38.47 -10.76
CA HIS A 366 4.09 38.78 -10.88
C HIS A 366 3.19 37.62 -10.39
N PRO A 367 3.32 37.19 -9.12
CA PRO A 367 2.61 36.02 -8.58
C PRO A 367 1.07 36.18 -8.57
N GLU A 368 0.58 37.41 -8.59
CA GLU A 368 -0.84 37.75 -8.68
C GLU A 368 -1.43 37.61 -10.09
N THR A 369 -0.59 37.64 -11.12
CA THR A 369 -1.06 37.54 -12.52
C THR A 369 -1.52 36.12 -12.80
N PRO A 370 -2.70 35.90 -13.43
CA PRO A 370 -3.15 34.56 -13.80
C PRO A 370 -2.12 33.79 -14.64
N ILE A 371 -1.91 32.51 -14.32
CA ILE A 371 -0.86 31.72 -14.97
C ILE A 371 -1.06 31.60 -16.49
N GLY A 372 -2.32 31.57 -16.95
CA GLY A 372 -2.65 31.56 -18.38
C GLY A 372 -2.14 32.80 -19.12
N ASP A 373 -2.22 33.97 -18.50
CA ASP A 373 -1.75 35.23 -19.08
C ASP A 373 -0.22 35.25 -19.18
N LEU A 374 0.46 34.77 -18.13
CA LEU A 374 1.92 34.63 -18.13
C LEU A 374 2.38 33.64 -19.21
N VAL A 375 1.71 32.50 -19.35
CA VAL A 375 2.00 31.51 -20.40
C VAL A 375 1.77 32.11 -21.79
N ALA A 376 0.69 32.86 -22.00
CA ALA A 376 0.41 33.52 -23.27
C ALA A 376 1.45 34.58 -23.62
N GLN A 377 1.89 35.37 -22.63
CA GLN A 377 2.96 36.35 -22.80
C GLN A 377 4.28 35.68 -23.22
N VAL A 378 4.71 34.65 -22.49
CA VAL A 378 5.94 33.92 -22.82
C VAL A 378 5.84 33.26 -24.19
N LYS A 379 4.68 32.71 -24.54
CA LYS A 379 4.45 32.13 -25.87
C LYS A 379 4.64 33.18 -26.96
N ALA A 380 4.11 34.38 -26.79
CA ALA A 380 4.33 35.48 -27.74
C ALA A 380 5.81 35.89 -27.83
N ASP A 381 6.56 35.88 -26.71
CA ASP A 381 8.01 36.14 -26.69
C ASP A 381 8.81 35.04 -27.41
N VAL A 382 8.37 33.78 -27.32
CA VAL A 382 8.95 32.64 -28.06
C VAL A 382 8.67 32.79 -29.56
N ASP A 383 7.40 33.02 -29.93
CA ASP A 383 6.95 33.09 -31.32
C ASP A 383 7.56 34.30 -32.07
N SER A 384 7.75 35.42 -31.37
CA SER A 384 8.42 36.61 -31.92
C SER A 384 9.95 36.49 -31.99
N GLY A 385 10.54 35.44 -31.40
CA GLY A 385 11.98 35.22 -31.39
C GLY A 385 12.76 36.14 -30.46
N VAL A 386 12.08 36.80 -29.51
CA VAL A 386 12.72 37.58 -28.42
C VAL A 386 13.56 36.66 -27.53
N LEU A 387 13.10 35.42 -27.32
CA LEU A 387 13.79 34.38 -26.57
C LEU A 387 14.73 33.53 -27.45
N ARG A 388 15.64 34.15 -28.22
CA ARG A 388 16.69 33.43 -28.97
C ARG A 388 17.89 33.07 -28.07
N PRO A 389 18.68 32.04 -28.42
CA PRO A 389 19.99 31.85 -27.80
C PRO A 389 20.90 33.05 -28.06
N ALA A 390 21.69 33.42 -27.05
CA ALA A 390 23.01 33.97 -27.33
C ALA A 390 23.70 33.00 -28.31
N THR A 391 24.20 33.55 -29.41
CA THR A 391 24.94 32.82 -30.44
C THR A 391 25.94 31.87 -29.78
N PRO A 392 26.09 30.63 -30.28
CA PRO A 392 27.11 29.75 -29.74
C PRO A 392 28.47 30.43 -29.98
N ILE A 393 29.22 30.65 -28.89
CA ILE A 393 30.65 30.93 -29.00
C ILE A 393 31.25 29.74 -29.74
N ASP A 394 31.80 30.03 -30.92
CA ASP A 394 32.53 29.08 -31.74
C ASP A 394 33.60 28.38 -30.88
N ARG A 395 33.35 27.11 -30.57
CA ARG A 395 34.35 26.19 -30.00
C ARG A 395 34.72 25.18 -31.06
N SER A 396 35.16 25.65 -32.22
CA SER A 396 36.23 24.95 -32.91
C SER A 396 37.49 25.01 -32.03
N ILE A 397 38.24 23.90 -31.98
CA ILE A 397 39.41 23.64 -31.12
C ILE A 397 39.08 23.03 -29.75
N ASN A 398 38.69 21.75 -29.74
CA ASN A 398 39.59 20.68 -29.30
C ASN A 398 38.89 19.33 -29.41
N GLY A 399 39.44 18.46 -30.26
CA GLY A 399 39.04 17.07 -30.31
C GLY A 399 39.32 16.39 -28.98
N HIS A 400 38.51 15.39 -28.65
CA HIS A 400 38.90 14.05 -28.17
C HIS A 400 37.61 13.25 -28.00
N SER A 401 37.54 12.11 -28.70
CA SER A 401 36.47 11.11 -28.56
C SER A 401 36.65 10.32 -27.26
N PRO A 402 35.56 9.92 -26.58
CA PRO A 402 35.60 8.66 -25.86
C PRO A 402 34.41 7.74 -26.17
N GLU A 403 34.78 6.60 -26.74
CA GLU A 403 34.31 5.21 -26.54
C GLU A 403 32.88 4.91 -26.04
N LYS A 404 32.17 4.14 -26.87
CA LYS A 404 30.94 3.41 -26.57
C LYS A 404 31.20 2.30 -25.54
N ARG A 405 30.66 2.43 -24.32
CA ARG A 405 30.65 1.35 -23.31
C ARG A 405 29.31 0.59 -23.36
N LYS A 406 29.31 -0.57 -24.02
CA LYS A 406 28.22 -1.57 -23.99
C LYS A 406 28.02 -2.06 -22.55
N ARG A 407 26.87 -1.77 -21.92
CA ARG A 407 26.42 -2.49 -20.71
C ARG A 407 25.55 -3.67 -21.13
N ARG A 408 26.07 -4.89 -20.92
CA ARG A 408 25.32 -6.15 -20.96
C ARG A 408 24.25 -6.12 -19.85
N ARG A 409 22.97 -6.15 -20.22
CA ARG A 409 21.89 -6.53 -19.29
C ARG A 409 21.92 -8.05 -19.12
N ARG A 410 22.13 -8.52 -17.89
CA ARG A 410 21.83 -9.91 -17.51
C ARG A 410 20.32 -10.09 -17.54
N ARG A 411 19.89 -11.15 -18.22
CA ARG A 411 18.49 -11.57 -18.35
C ARG A 411 18.28 -12.60 -17.26
N ASP A 412 17.75 -12.18 -16.12
CA ASP A 412 17.28 -13.11 -15.10
C ASP A 412 15.85 -13.50 -15.46
N THR A 413 15.71 -14.71 -15.96
CA THR A 413 14.45 -15.43 -16.09
C THR A 413 14.19 -16.14 -14.77
N SER A 414 13.30 -15.60 -13.95
CA SER A 414 12.65 -16.36 -12.87
C SER A 414 11.15 -16.25 -13.05
N SER A 415 10.55 -17.34 -13.52
CA SER A 415 9.12 -17.60 -13.44
C SER A 415 8.72 -17.66 -11.97
N SER A 416 7.94 -16.69 -11.51
CA SER A 416 7.24 -16.77 -10.23
C SER A 416 5.76 -16.53 -10.53
N TRP A 417 4.97 -17.55 -10.21
CA TRP A 417 3.52 -17.46 -10.07
C TRP A 417 3.22 -16.58 -8.85
N GLY A 418 3.31 -15.27 -9.03
CA GLY A 418 2.95 -14.25 -8.03
C GLY A 418 2.13 -13.12 -8.64
N GLY A 419 1.61 -13.32 -9.86
CA GLY A 419 0.93 -12.31 -10.65
C GLY A 419 -0.47 -12.76 -11.07
N THR A 420 -1.37 -12.96 -10.10
CA THR A 420 -2.81 -13.08 -10.37
C THR A 420 -3.63 -12.75 -9.11
N MET A 421 -3.49 -11.53 -8.61
CA MET A 421 -4.47 -10.87 -7.76
C MET A 421 -4.22 -9.37 -7.91
N TYR A 422 -5.27 -8.55 -7.94
CA TYR A 422 -5.24 -7.09 -8.18
C TYR A 422 -5.34 -6.64 -9.64
N PHE A 423 -6.30 -7.21 -10.36
CA PHE A 423 -7.04 -6.48 -11.39
C PHE A 423 -8.54 -6.73 -11.18
N ALA A 424 -9.19 -5.91 -10.34
CA ALA A 424 -10.63 -5.62 -10.37
C ALA A 424 -11.09 -4.74 -9.19
N VAL A 425 -10.38 -3.66 -8.87
CA VAL A 425 -11.00 -2.52 -8.17
C VAL A 425 -10.44 -1.25 -8.82
N GLY A 426 -11.23 -0.63 -9.70
CA GLY A 426 -10.99 0.75 -10.14
C GLY A 426 -10.31 0.98 -11.50
N ALA A 427 -10.53 0.14 -12.52
CA ALA A 427 -10.14 0.48 -13.90
C ALA A 427 -11.20 1.30 -14.67
N VAL A 428 -12.29 1.71 -14.02
CA VAL A 428 -13.34 2.51 -14.67
C VAL A 428 -13.66 3.70 -13.78
N GLY A 429 -13.17 4.90 -14.15
CA GLY A 429 -13.71 6.15 -13.61
C GLY A 429 -12.75 7.30 -13.26
N LEU A 430 -11.41 7.15 -13.32
CA LEU A 430 -10.49 8.17 -12.76
C LEU A 430 -9.45 8.74 -13.72
N ALA A 431 -9.62 8.55 -15.03
CA ALA A 431 -8.87 9.30 -16.05
C ALA A 431 -9.47 10.70 -16.35
N VAL A 432 -10.61 11.06 -15.74
CA VAL A 432 -11.40 12.23 -16.18
C VAL A 432 -11.09 13.51 -15.40
N LEU A 433 -10.67 13.46 -14.12
CA LEU A 433 -10.49 14.69 -13.33
C LEU A 433 -9.24 15.51 -13.73
N GLY A 434 -8.16 14.86 -14.14
CA GLY A 434 -6.94 15.55 -14.60
C GLY A 434 -7.15 16.33 -15.90
N LEU A 435 -8.03 15.84 -16.78
CA LEU A 435 -8.40 16.53 -18.02
C LEU A 435 -9.47 17.61 -17.79
N TRP A 436 -10.38 17.40 -16.83
CA TRP A 436 -11.45 18.35 -16.51
C TRP A 436 -10.94 19.59 -15.77
N ALA A 437 -9.95 19.44 -14.88
CA ALA A 437 -9.27 20.56 -14.24
C ALA A 437 -8.42 21.38 -15.22
N TYR A 438 -7.95 20.75 -16.32
CA TYR A 438 -7.16 21.44 -17.35
C TYR A 438 -8.01 22.28 -18.31
N ARG A 439 -9.28 21.93 -18.52
CA ARG A 439 -10.09 22.48 -19.62
C ARG A 439 -10.77 23.82 -19.33
N ARG A 440 -10.53 24.48 -18.20
CA ARG A 440 -11.26 25.70 -17.83
C ARG A 440 -10.39 26.70 -17.09
N TYR A 441 -9.35 27.21 -17.75
CA TYR A 441 -8.83 28.53 -17.43
C TYR A 441 -10.01 29.53 -17.43
N GLY A 442 -10.15 30.25 -16.31
CA GLY A 442 -11.32 31.04 -15.98
C GLY A 442 -11.72 32.08 -17.03
N GLY A 443 -13.00 32.06 -17.42
CA GLY A 443 -13.72 33.04 -18.24
C GLY A 443 -15.23 32.76 -18.16
N PRO A 444 -16.11 33.79 -18.25
CA PRO A 444 -17.34 33.87 -17.45
C PRO A 444 -18.51 33.00 -17.96
N THR A 445 -19.25 32.45 -16.99
CA THR A 445 -20.63 31.92 -17.07
C THR A 445 -20.95 30.89 -18.17
N GLY A 446 -21.27 29.66 -17.76
CA GLY A 446 -21.92 28.68 -18.63
C GLY A 446 -22.35 27.44 -17.87
N LYS A 447 -23.66 27.37 -17.63
CA LYS A 447 -24.50 26.43 -16.85
C LYS A 447 -24.02 24.98 -16.71
N LEU A 448 -24.23 24.46 -15.50
CA LEU A 448 -24.48 23.04 -15.20
C LEU A 448 -25.74 22.57 -15.95
N VAL A 449 -25.60 21.55 -16.79
CA VAL A 449 -26.72 20.69 -17.21
C VAL A 449 -26.15 19.27 -17.29
N GLY A 450 -26.69 18.38 -16.48
CA GLY A 450 -26.48 16.94 -16.61
C GLY A 450 -27.21 16.38 -17.83
N ASP A 451 -26.73 15.25 -18.31
CA ASP A 451 -27.54 14.11 -18.79
C ASP A 451 -26.64 13.15 -19.59
N GLY A 452 -26.80 11.85 -19.32
CA GLY A 452 -26.72 10.85 -20.39
C GLY A 452 -25.65 9.78 -20.30
N VAL A 453 -26.04 8.68 -19.63
CA VAL A 453 -25.65 7.26 -19.79
C VAL A 453 -24.32 6.80 -19.19
#